data_AF-A0A960D2S4-F1
#
_entry.id   AF-A0A960D2S4-F1
#
_cell.length_a   1.000
_cell.length_b   1.000
_cell.length_c   1.000
_cell.angle_alpha   90.00
_cell.angle_beta   90.00
_cell.angle_gamma   90.00
#
_symmetry.space_group_name_H-M   'P 1'
#
loop_
_entity.id
_entity.type
_entity.pdbx_description
1 polymer ?
#
loop_
_entity_poly.entity_id
_entity_poly.type
_entity_poly.pdbx_seq_one_letter_code
_entity_poly.pdbx_strand_id
1 'polypeptide(L)'
;MPRVSEEHLAARRRQILDGARRCFAEYGYDKATVRRLEQAIGLSRGAIFHHFRDKDTLFFELAREDAARMAEVASREGLIQVMRDMLAAPDQFDWLATRLEIARKLRNDPEFHRGWAERSAELSAATSDRLRRQ
;
A
#
# COMPACT_ATOMS: atom_id res chain seq x y z
N MET A 1 -21.05 -7.45 -24.36
CA MET A 1 -19.75 -7.12 -23.73
C MET A 1 -19.42 -8.19 -22.71
N PRO A 2 -18.21 -8.80 -22.70
CA PRO A 2 -17.89 -9.78 -21.67
C PRO A 2 -17.74 -9.04 -20.33
N ARG A 3 -18.47 -9.50 -19.30
CA ARG A 3 -18.26 -9.06 -17.92
C ARG A 3 -16.85 -9.48 -17.52
N VAL A 4 -15.97 -8.51 -17.26
CA VAL A 4 -14.67 -8.80 -16.63
C VAL A 4 -14.97 -9.54 -15.32
N SER A 5 -14.41 -10.74 -15.16
CA SER A 5 -14.65 -11.54 -13.96
C SER A 5 -14.06 -10.83 -12.74
N GLU A 6 -14.67 -11.01 -11.57
CA GLU A 6 -14.14 -10.45 -10.31
C GLU A 6 -12.69 -10.87 -10.06
N GLU A 7 -12.34 -12.09 -10.46
CA GLU A 7 -10.98 -12.63 -10.41
C GLU A 7 -9.99 -11.80 -11.24
N HIS A 8 -10.38 -11.38 -12.45
CA HIS A 8 -9.56 -10.51 -13.29
C HIS A 8 -9.36 -9.12 -12.66
N LEU A 9 -10.41 -8.57 -12.03
CA LEU A 9 -10.34 -7.29 -11.35
C LEU A 9 -9.43 -7.36 -10.11
N ALA A 10 -9.52 -8.43 -9.34
CA ALA A 10 -8.67 -8.69 -8.19
C ALA A 10 -7.19 -8.88 -8.59
N ALA A 11 -6.93 -9.67 -9.64
CA ALA A 11 -5.59 -9.87 -10.18
C ALA A 11 -4.97 -8.54 -10.65
N ARG A 12 -5.75 -7.70 -11.34
CA ARG A 12 -5.30 -6.37 -11.77
C ARG A 12 -4.99 -5.46 -10.59
N ARG A 13 -5.86 -5.44 -9.57
CA ARG A 13 -5.64 -4.65 -8.36
C ARG A 13 -4.34 -5.07 -7.66
N ARG A 14 -4.07 -6.37 -7.57
CA ARG A 14 -2.82 -6.90 -6.99
C ARG A 14 -1.59 -6.48 -7.79
N GLN A 15 -1.63 -6.57 -9.12
CA GLN A 15 -0.53 -6.09 -9.98
C GLN A 15 -0.20 -4.62 -9.72
N ILE A 16 -1.23 -3.77 -9.62
CA ILE A 16 -1.06 -2.34 -9.36
C ILE A 16 -0.34 -2.11 -8.03
N LEU A 17 -0.78 -2.79 -6.96
CA LEU A 17 -0.15 -2.66 -5.65
C LEU A 17 1.28 -3.17 -5.62
N ASP A 18 1.57 -4.30 -6.26
CA ASP A 18 2.91 -4.87 -6.27
C ASP A 18 3.90 -3.97 -7.02
N GLY A 19 3.49 -3.37 -8.15
CA GLY A 19 4.30 -2.39 -8.86
C GLY A 19 4.43 -1.06 -8.12
N ALA A 20 3.36 -0.60 -7.47
CA ALA A 20 3.40 0.59 -6.63
C ALA A 20 4.35 0.40 -5.44
N ARG A 21 4.34 -0.78 -4.79
CA ARG A 21 5.24 -1.12 -3.68
C ARG A 21 6.69 -0.95 -4.07
N ARG A 22 7.10 -1.50 -5.20
CA ARG A 22 8.48 -1.36 -5.72
C ARG A 22 8.82 0.10 -6.01
N CYS A 23 7.93 0.83 -6.69
CA CYS A 23 8.15 2.24 -7.02
C CYS A 23 8.29 3.12 -5.77
N PHE A 24 7.45 2.92 -4.75
CA PHE A 24 7.53 3.67 -3.50
C PHE A 24 8.76 3.27 -2.68
N ALA A 25 9.14 2.00 -2.66
CA ALA A 25 10.37 1.55 -1.99
C ALA A 25 11.62 2.17 -2.63
N GLU A 26 11.68 2.24 -3.96
CA GLU A 26 12.83 2.74 -4.71
C GLU A 26 12.95 4.27 -4.68
N TYR A 27 11.84 4.98 -4.92
CA TYR A 27 11.87 6.43 -5.11
C TYR A 27 11.37 7.23 -3.90
N GLY A 28 10.70 6.58 -2.95
CA GLY A 28 9.91 7.24 -1.92
C GLY A 28 8.62 7.86 -2.48
N TYR A 29 7.68 8.20 -1.60
CA TYR A 29 6.36 8.72 -1.95
C TYR A 29 6.41 9.99 -2.81
N ASP A 30 7.26 10.95 -2.44
CA ASP A 30 7.31 12.26 -3.10
C ASP A 30 7.85 12.14 -4.53
N LYS A 31 8.88 11.30 -4.74
CA LYS A 31 9.51 11.14 -6.05
C LYS A 31 8.91 10.00 -6.89
N ALA A 32 8.03 9.18 -6.35
CA ALA A 32 7.22 8.21 -7.10
C ALA A 32 6.14 8.94 -7.93
N THR A 33 6.56 9.52 -9.05
CA THR A 33 5.65 10.21 -9.97
C THR A 33 4.70 9.22 -10.66
N VAL A 34 3.57 9.73 -11.19
CA VAL A 34 2.63 8.91 -11.97
C VAL A 34 3.34 8.18 -13.12
N ARG A 35 4.27 8.85 -13.81
CA ARG A 35 5.05 8.23 -14.89
C ARG A 35 5.91 7.06 -14.40
N ARG A 36 6.53 7.19 -13.22
CA ARG A 36 7.31 6.10 -12.61
C ARG A 36 6.41 4.95 -12.17
N LEU A 37 5.22 5.25 -11.64
CA LEU A 37 4.21 4.24 -11.34
C LEU A 37 3.78 3.49 -12.59
N GLU A 38 3.48 4.19 -13.69
CA GLU A 38 3.14 3.57 -14.98
C GLU A 38 4.25 2.62 -15.45
N GLN A 39 5.51 3.04 -15.36
CA GLN A 39 6.67 2.23 -15.71
C GLN A 39 6.84 0.99 -14.82
N ALA A 40 6.74 1.16 -13.50
CA ALA A 40 6.94 0.08 -12.52
C ALA A 40 5.80 -0.96 -12.51
N ILE A 41 4.58 -0.53 -12.84
CA ILE A 41 3.37 -1.36 -12.87
C ILE A 41 3.16 -1.98 -14.27
N GLY A 42 3.62 -1.31 -15.33
CA GLY A 42 3.38 -1.70 -16.71
C GLY A 42 1.95 -1.42 -17.18
N LEU A 43 1.31 -0.39 -16.62
CA LEU A 43 -0.07 0.02 -16.93
C LEU A 43 -0.15 1.53 -17.16
N SER A 44 -1.14 1.95 -17.95
CA SER A 44 -1.41 3.38 -18.14
C SER A 44 -1.99 4.02 -16.89
N ARG A 45 -1.84 5.34 -16.77
CA ARG A 45 -2.47 6.18 -15.75
C ARG A 45 -3.95 5.89 -15.61
N GLY A 46 -4.66 5.80 -16.74
CA GLY A 46 -6.10 5.52 -16.76
C GLY A 46 -6.44 4.15 -16.19
N ALA A 47 -5.64 3.12 -16.52
CA ALA A 47 -5.83 1.78 -15.96
C ALA A 47 -5.53 1.73 -14.46
N ILE A 48 -4.46 2.39 -14.00
CA ILE A 48 -4.12 2.46 -12.57
C ILE A 48 -5.23 3.17 -11.80
N PHE A 49 -5.59 4.38 -12.25
CA PHE A 49 -6.53 5.22 -11.51
C PHE A 49 -8.00 4.89 -11.73
N HIS A 50 -8.30 3.89 -12.57
CA HIS A 50 -9.59 3.22 -12.56
C HIS A 50 -9.80 2.40 -11.28
N HIS A 51 -8.72 1.81 -10.73
CA HIS A 51 -8.78 1.01 -9.50
C HIS A 51 -8.55 1.83 -8.24
N PHE A 52 -7.76 2.90 -8.32
CA PHE A 52 -7.40 3.77 -7.19
C PHE A 52 -7.64 5.22 -7.57
N ARG A 53 -8.33 6.00 -6.75
CA ARG A 53 -8.71 7.38 -7.13
C ARG A 53 -7.50 8.24 -7.52
N ASP A 54 -6.41 8.13 -6.76
CA ASP A 54 -5.21 8.93 -6.91
C ASP A 54 -3.98 8.20 -6.31
N LYS A 55 -2.81 8.83 -6.43
CA LYS A 55 -1.54 8.31 -5.87
C LYS A 55 -1.63 8.11 -4.36
N ASP A 56 -2.38 8.97 -3.69
CA ASP A 56 -2.44 8.98 -2.23
C ASP A 56 -3.25 7.79 -1.77
N THR A 57 -4.45 7.57 -2.31
CA THR A 57 -5.27 6.38 -2.06
C THR A 57 -4.49 5.10 -2.32
N LEU A 58 -3.74 5.03 -3.43
CA LEU A 58 -2.89 3.88 -3.75
C LEU A 58 -1.83 3.64 -2.66
N PHE A 59 -1.17 4.70 -2.21
CA PHE A 59 -0.16 4.64 -1.17
C PHE A 59 -0.74 4.24 0.20
N PHE A 60 -1.89 4.78 0.59
CA PHE A 60 -2.58 4.44 1.85
C PHE A 60 -3.03 2.98 1.88
N GLU A 61 -3.63 2.49 0.79
CA GLU A 61 -4.06 1.10 0.65
C GLU A 61 -2.87 0.15 0.80
N LEU A 62 -1.76 0.45 0.12
CA LEU A 62 -0.54 -0.33 0.22
C LEU A 62 -0.01 -0.38 1.66
N ALA A 63 0.07 0.77 2.32
CA ALA A 63 0.57 0.85 3.68
C ALA A 63 -0.33 0.11 4.69
N ARG A 64 -1.64 0.08 4.44
CA ARG A 64 -2.60 -0.70 5.23
C ARG A 64 -2.35 -2.21 5.07
N GLU A 65 -2.16 -2.69 3.84
CA GLU A 65 -1.85 -4.09 3.58
C GLU A 65 -0.53 -4.52 4.23
N ASP A 66 0.51 -3.69 4.11
CA ASP A 66 1.81 -4.00 4.70
C ASP A 66 1.75 -3.94 6.24
N ALA A 67 0.93 -3.05 6.83
CA ALA A 67 0.67 -3.04 8.27
C ALA A 67 -0.06 -4.30 8.76
N ALA A 68 -1.06 -4.76 8.02
CA ALA A 68 -1.78 -6.00 8.34
C ALA A 68 -0.85 -7.21 8.28
N ARG A 69 -0.01 -7.31 7.23
CA ARG A 69 0.99 -8.37 7.09
C ARG A 69 1.97 -8.37 8.27
N MET A 70 2.47 -7.21 8.67
CA MET A 70 3.34 -7.11 9.85
C MET A 70 2.65 -7.54 11.13
N ALA A 71 1.40 -7.12 11.35
CA ALA A 71 0.66 -7.50 12.54
C ALA A 71 0.46 -9.02 12.61
N GLU A 72 0.18 -9.66 11.46
CA GLU A 72 0.04 -11.11 11.36
C GLU A 72 1.37 -11.83 11.69
N VAL A 73 2.47 -11.45 11.05
CA VAL A 73 3.79 -12.05 11.32
C VAL A 73 4.21 -11.80 12.78
N ALA A 74 4.04 -10.59 13.30
CA ALA A 74 4.38 -10.26 14.68
C ALA A 74 3.53 -11.05 15.70
N SER A 75 2.25 -11.28 15.39
CA SER A 75 1.35 -12.10 16.22
C SER A 75 1.78 -13.57 16.24
N ARG A 76 2.21 -14.11 15.09
CA ARG A 76 2.59 -15.51 14.95
C ARG A 76 4.01 -15.82 15.46
N GLU A 77 4.96 -14.92 15.20
CA GLU A 77 6.40 -15.19 15.33
C GLU A 77 7.10 -14.26 16.35
N GLY A 78 6.40 -13.22 16.81
CA GLY A 78 6.94 -12.21 17.72
C GLY A 78 7.75 -11.13 17.01
N LEU A 79 7.79 -9.94 17.60
CA LEU A 79 8.46 -8.76 17.03
C LEU A 79 9.97 -8.96 16.82
N ILE A 80 10.64 -9.72 17.70
CA ILE A 80 12.08 -10.00 17.58
C ILE A 80 12.38 -10.83 16.32
N GLN A 81 11.49 -11.77 15.96
CA GLN A 81 11.68 -12.58 14.77
C GLN A 81 11.52 -11.74 13.50
N VAL A 82 10.50 -10.87 13.46
CA VAL A 82 10.31 -9.89 12.38
C VAL A 82 11.56 -9.01 12.20
N MET A 83 12.13 -8.52 13.31
CA MET A 83 13.35 -7.72 13.25
C MET A 83 14.56 -8.52 12.76
N ARG A 84 14.67 -9.81 13.12
CA ARG A 84 15.73 -10.69 12.62
C ARG A 84 15.61 -10.92 11.12
N ASP A 85 14.42 -11.25 10.62
CA ASP A 85 14.21 -11.54 9.20
C ASP A 85 14.45 -10.30 8.35
N MET A 86 14.06 -9.13 8.88
CA MET A 86 14.35 -7.83 8.28
C MET A 86 15.85 -7.56 8.15
N LEU A 87 16.65 -7.91 9.17
CA LEU A 87 18.10 -7.77 9.13
C LEU A 87 18.77 -8.81 8.22
N ALA A 88 18.20 -10.02 8.16
CA ALA A 88 18.75 -11.13 7.38
C ALA A 88 18.45 -11.02 5.87
N ALA A 89 17.30 -10.46 5.51
CA ALA A 89 16.85 -10.36 4.12
C ALA A 89 16.18 -9.00 3.82
N PRO A 90 16.91 -7.87 3.92
CA PRO A 90 16.34 -6.53 3.84
C PRO A 90 15.54 -6.27 2.54
N ASP A 91 15.93 -6.87 1.42
CA ASP A 91 15.25 -6.72 0.12
C ASP A 91 13.84 -7.36 0.12
N GLN A 92 13.56 -8.31 1.02
CA GLN A 92 12.21 -8.86 1.19
C GLN A 92 11.29 -7.90 1.97
N PHE A 93 11.87 -6.85 2.55
CA PHE A 93 11.20 -5.83 3.36
C PHE A 93 11.24 -4.46 2.67
N ASP A 94 11.24 -4.41 1.34
CA ASP A 94 11.11 -3.17 0.55
C ASP A 94 9.91 -2.30 0.99
N TRP A 95 8.84 -2.94 1.46
CA TRP A 95 7.67 -2.25 2.02
C TRP A 95 7.96 -1.48 3.33
N LEU A 96 9.03 -1.83 4.06
CA LEU A 96 9.41 -1.14 5.29
C LEU A 96 9.93 0.27 5.00
N ALA A 97 10.58 0.48 3.85
CA ALA A 97 11.00 1.81 3.40
C ALA A 97 9.80 2.76 3.31
N THR A 98 8.71 2.29 2.67
CA THR A 98 7.41 2.97 2.62
C THR A 98 6.89 3.29 4.02
N ARG A 99 6.96 2.35 4.97
CA ARG A 99 6.51 2.54 6.37
C ARG A 99 7.36 3.51 7.16
N LEU A 100 8.68 3.50 7.01
CA LEU A 100 9.58 4.44 7.66
C LEU A 100 9.38 5.85 7.10
N GLU A 101 9.09 5.97 5.80
CA GLU A 101 8.75 7.25 5.19
C GLU A 101 7.41 7.78 5.67
N ILE A 102 6.39 6.92 5.84
CA ILE A 102 5.12 7.27 6.47
C ILE A 102 5.34 7.73 7.91
N ALA A 103 6.08 6.96 8.71
CA ALA A 103 6.37 7.32 10.09
C ALA A 103 7.13 8.65 10.20
N ARG A 104 8.04 8.92 9.24
CA ARG A 104 8.75 10.20 9.12
C ARG A 104 7.79 11.34 8.77
N LYS A 105 6.92 11.17 7.77
CA LYS A 105 5.95 12.20 7.36
C LYS A 105 4.89 12.44 8.44
N LEU A 106 4.33 11.39 9.06
CA LEU A 106 3.39 11.53 10.17
C LEU A 106 3.97 12.33 11.34
N ARG A 107 5.29 12.23 11.59
CA ARG A 107 5.96 13.04 12.62
C ARG A 107 6.20 14.49 12.20
N ASN A 108 6.45 14.74 10.91
CA ASN A 108 7.02 16.01 10.45
C ASN A 108 6.09 16.83 9.54
N ASP A 109 4.95 16.30 9.13
CA ASP A 109 4.02 16.91 8.18
C ASP A 109 2.57 16.83 8.72
N PRO A 110 2.07 17.93 9.34
CA PRO A 110 0.74 17.97 9.93
C PRO A 110 -0.40 17.85 8.92
N GLU A 111 -0.21 18.29 7.67
CA GLU A 111 -1.21 18.14 6.61
C GLU A 111 -1.32 16.68 6.19
N PHE A 112 -0.17 16.02 6.01
CA PHE A 112 -0.13 14.60 5.77
C PHE A 112 -0.76 13.80 6.92
N HIS A 113 -0.51 14.19 8.18
CA HIS A 113 -1.15 13.57 9.34
C HIS A 113 -2.68 13.67 9.31
N ARG A 114 -3.23 14.86 8.99
CA ARG A 114 -4.69 15.04 8.87
C ARG A 114 -5.27 14.20 7.74
N GLY A 115 -4.67 14.27 6.55
CA GLY A 115 -5.10 13.48 5.39
C GLY A 115 -4.99 11.97 5.62
N TRP A 116 -3.99 11.53 6.39
CA TRP A 116 -3.82 10.15 6.82
C TRP A 116 -4.91 9.72 7.81
N ALA A 117 -5.19 10.52 8.83
CA ALA A 117 -6.24 10.24 9.81
C ALA A 117 -7.61 10.12 9.14
N GLU A 118 -7.99 11.08 8.29
CA GLU A 118 -9.26 11.08 7.54
C GLU A 118 -9.41 9.84 6.66
N ARG A 119 -8.43 9.55 5.79
CA ARG A 119 -8.50 8.40 4.88
C ARG A 119 -8.39 7.05 5.58
N SER A 120 -7.62 6.96 6.67
CA SER A 120 -7.54 5.73 7.49
C SER A 120 -8.86 5.42 8.20
N ALA A 121 -9.62 6.45 8.58
CA ALA A 121 -10.96 6.31 9.14
C ALA A 121 -11.97 5.87 8.07
N GLU A 122 -11.94 6.47 6.89
CA GLU A 122 -12.79 6.08 5.74
C GLU A 122 -12.56 4.63 5.30
N LEU A 123 -11.31 4.19 5.18
CA LEU A 123 -10.97 2.80 4.81
C LEU A 123 -11.33 1.80 5.91
N SER A 124 -11.08 2.15 7.18
CA SER A 124 -11.47 1.29 8.32
C SER A 124 -12.97 1.07 8.35
N ALA A 125 -13.76 2.14 8.16
CA ALA A 125 -15.22 2.07 8.08
C ALA A 125 -15.69 1.22 6.88
N ALA A 126 -15.11 1.43 5.68
CA ALA A 126 -15.46 0.67 4.49
C ALA A 126 -15.11 -0.83 4.59
N THR A 127 -14.03 -1.18 5.31
CA THR A 127 -13.61 -2.56 5.55
C THR A 127 -14.54 -3.25 6.56
N SER A 128 -14.90 -2.57 7.67
CA SER A 128 -15.84 -3.07 8.67
C SER A 128 -17.27 -3.21 8.14
N ASP A 129 -17.67 -2.39 7.15
CA ASP A 129 -18.99 -2.49 6.51
C ASP A 129 -19.10 -3.64 5.49
N ARG A 130 -17.99 -4.16 4.97
CA ARG A 130 -18.00 -5.38 4.14
C ARG A 130 -18.05 -6.63 4.99
N LEU A 131 -17.36 -6.64 6.13
CA LEU A 131 -17.39 -7.76 7.09
C LEU A 131 -18.74 -7.90 7.81
N ARG A 132 -19.52 -6.82 7.97
CA ARG A 132 -20.88 -6.86 8.54
C ARG A 132 -21.98 -7.24 7.53
N ARG A 133 -21.64 -7.30 6.24
CA ARG A 133 -22.59 -7.64 5.14
C ARG A 133 -22.36 -9.02 4.54
N GLN A 134 -21.43 -9.81 5.10
CA GLN A 134 -21.27 -11.25 4.89
C GLN A 134 -21.73 -12.00 6.12
#